data_AF-A0A6J4XZD7-F1
#
_entry.id   AF-A0A6J4XZD7-F1
#
_cell.length_a   1.000
_cell.length_b   1.000
_cell.length_c   1.000
_cell.angle_alpha   90.00
_cell.angle_beta   90.00
_cell.angle_gamma   90.00
#
_symmetry.space_group_name_H-M   'P 1'
#
loop_
_entity.id
_entity.type
_entity.pdbx_description
1 polymer ?
#
loop_
_entity_poly.entity_id
_entity_poly.type
_entity_poly.pdbx_seq_one_letter_code
_entity_poly.pdbx_strand_id
1 'polypeptide(L)'
;MYSTDIKTCARQIVKESLNRILAGSYDVPSFEEMKLFLEQNFDHAFDDYLVTQKIKRSHPEWSNDQVIEELDRQKRHYENELRVNLRIAALNTIEEIENLIISLNNHIREWKVMNL
;
A
#
# COMPACT_ATOMS: atom_id res chain seq x y z
N MET A 1 -21.59 0.03 0.42
CA MET A 1 -21.77 -1.07 -0.55
C MET A 1 -20.45 -1.54 -1.16
N TYR A 2 -19.50 -0.64 -1.48
CA TYR A 2 -18.18 -1.01 -2.06
C TYR A 2 -17.24 -1.87 -1.18
N SER A 3 -17.39 -1.86 0.14
CA SER A 3 -16.45 -2.56 1.05
C SER A 3 -16.46 -4.10 0.92
N THR A 4 -17.62 -4.68 0.62
CA THR A 4 -17.78 -6.15 0.56
C THR A 4 -17.20 -6.71 -0.74
N ASP A 5 -17.37 -5.99 -1.85
CA ASP A 5 -16.88 -6.39 -3.17
C ASP A 5 -15.36 -6.27 -3.25
N ILE A 6 -14.79 -5.22 -2.65
CA ILE A 6 -13.34 -5.04 -2.54
C ILE A 6 -12.70 -6.19 -1.74
N LYS A 7 -13.30 -6.59 -0.61
CA LYS A 7 -12.81 -7.73 0.20
C LYS A 7 -12.91 -9.05 -0.55
N THR A 8 -13.97 -9.23 -1.34
CA THR A 8 -14.16 -10.46 -2.12
C THR A 8 -13.17 -10.53 -3.26
N CYS A 9 -12.92 -9.41 -3.95
CA CYS A 9 -11.90 -9.26 -4.98
C CYS A 9 -10.49 -9.54 -4.44
N ALA A 10 -10.10 -8.90 -3.33
CA ALA A 10 -8.81 -9.13 -2.70
C ALA A 10 -8.60 -10.60 -2.31
N ARG A 11 -9.64 -11.25 -1.75
CA ARG A 11 -9.60 -12.67 -1.40
C ARG A 11 -9.44 -13.56 -2.63
N GLN A 12 -10.08 -13.22 -3.74
CA GLN A 12 -9.97 -13.94 -5.01
C GLN A 12 -8.54 -13.86 -5.57
N ILE A 13 -7.95 -12.66 -5.58
CA ILE A 13 -6.58 -12.40 -6.04
C ILE A 13 -5.58 -13.19 -5.20
N VAL A 14 -5.68 -13.13 -3.87
CA VAL A 14 -4.80 -13.87 -2.96
C VAL A 14 -4.92 -15.38 -3.19
N LYS A 15 -6.14 -15.89 -3.40
CA LYS A 15 -6.38 -17.32 -3.65
C LYS A 15 -5.77 -17.78 -4.98
N GLU A 16 -5.89 -16.99 -6.05
CA GLU A 16 -5.28 -17.30 -7.34
C GLU A 16 -3.74 -17.27 -7.27
N SER A 17 -3.18 -16.27 -6.61
CA SER A 17 -1.73 -16.19 -6.36
C SER A 17 -1.22 -17.38 -5.55
N LEU A 18 -1.93 -17.77 -4.49
CA LEU A 18 -1.61 -18.95 -3.70
C LEU A 18 -1.63 -20.24 -4.54
N ASN A 19 -2.66 -20.41 -5.38
CA ASN A 19 -2.76 -21.57 -6.27
C ASN A 19 -1.56 -21.64 -7.25
N ARG A 20 -1.13 -20.50 -7.80
CA ARG A 20 0.05 -20.43 -8.67
C ARG A 20 1.34 -20.74 -7.90
N ILE A 21 1.46 -20.27 -6.65
CA ILE A 21 2.62 -20.58 -5.79
C ILE A 21 2.70 -22.08 -5.52
N LEU A 22 1.57 -22.70 -5.14
CA LEU A 22 1.49 -24.14 -4.89
C LEU A 22 1.76 -24.97 -6.14
N ALA A 23 1.40 -24.46 -7.32
CA ALA A 23 1.68 -25.09 -8.61
C ALA A 23 3.12 -24.87 -9.11
N GLY A 24 3.95 -24.10 -8.39
CA GLY A 24 5.31 -23.75 -8.82
C GLY A 24 5.36 -22.84 -10.06
N SER A 25 4.24 -22.22 -10.41
CA SER A 25 4.06 -21.37 -11.60
C SER A 25 3.85 -19.89 -11.24
N TYR A 26 4.13 -19.52 -9.99
CA TYR A 26 4.04 -18.12 -9.57
C TYR A 26 5.27 -17.37 -10.05
N ASP A 27 5.04 -16.46 -10.98
CA ASP A 27 6.07 -15.54 -11.41
C ASP A 27 6.14 -14.40 -10.38
N VAL A 28 7.30 -14.25 -9.75
CA VAL A 28 7.51 -13.15 -8.81
C VAL A 28 7.57 -11.87 -9.64
N PRO A 29 6.68 -10.90 -9.40
CA PRO A 29 6.69 -9.66 -10.16
C PRO A 29 8.08 -9.02 -10.12
N SER A 30 8.51 -8.43 -11.22
CA SER A 30 9.73 -7.63 -11.24
C SER A 30 9.58 -6.40 -10.35
N PHE A 31 10.72 -5.83 -9.94
CA PHE A 31 10.72 -4.59 -9.14
C PHE A 31 9.93 -3.46 -9.81
N GLU A 32 10.03 -3.31 -11.15
CA GLU A 32 9.29 -2.29 -11.90
C GLU A 32 7.79 -2.56 -11.93
N GLU A 33 7.36 -3.83 -12.03
CA GLU A 33 5.93 -4.18 -11.96
C GLU A 33 5.35 -3.91 -10.57
N MET A 34 6.10 -4.23 -9.51
CA MET A 34 5.70 -3.89 -8.15
C MET A 34 5.58 -2.37 -7.98
N LYS A 35 6.55 -1.61 -8.50
CA LYS A 35 6.55 -0.15 -8.45
C LYS A 35 5.35 0.44 -9.19
N LEU A 36 5.10 0.02 -10.43
CA LEU A 36 3.93 0.45 -11.22
C LEU A 36 2.61 0.12 -10.53
N PHE A 37 2.51 -1.06 -9.93
CA PHE A 37 1.34 -1.46 -9.15
C PHE A 37 1.12 -0.53 -7.95
N LEU A 38 2.18 -0.18 -7.23
CA LEU A 38 2.08 0.79 -6.13
C LEU A 38 1.69 2.18 -6.64
N GLU A 39 2.33 2.68 -7.70
CA GLU A 39 2.02 4.00 -8.28
C GLU A 39 0.57 4.12 -8.77
N GLN A 40 -0.02 3.05 -9.29
CA GLN A 40 -1.41 3.03 -9.76
C GLN A 40 -2.45 2.93 -8.63
N ASN A 41 -2.09 2.32 -7.50
CA ASN A 41 -3.03 2.05 -6.41
C ASN A 41 -2.89 3.03 -5.23
N PHE A 42 -1.80 3.78 -5.15
CA PHE A 42 -1.61 4.83 -4.15
C PHE A 42 -1.99 6.19 -4.75
N ASP A 43 -3.28 6.50 -4.70
CA ASP A 43 -3.92 7.72 -5.22
C ASP A 43 -3.69 8.93 -4.28
N HIS A 44 -2.44 9.13 -3.88
CA HIS A 44 -2.01 10.08 -2.87
C HIS A 44 -1.00 11.05 -3.49
N ALA A 45 -1.40 11.70 -4.59
CA ALA A 45 -0.65 12.82 -5.13
C ALA A 45 -0.94 14.09 -4.31
N PHE A 46 0.12 14.80 -3.89
CA PHE A 46 -0.02 16.11 -3.28
C PHE A 46 -0.52 17.12 -4.33
N ASP A 47 -1.72 17.67 -4.14
CA ASP A 47 -2.29 18.66 -5.05
C ASP A 47 -1.78 20.06 -4.73
N ASP A 48 -0.69 20.44 -5.41
CA ASP A 48 -0.05 21.76 -5.26
C ASP A 48 -1.07 22.91 -5.43
N TYR A 49 -2.06 22.77 -6.32
CA TYR A 49 -3.04 23.82 -6.58
C TYR A 49 -4.02 23.99 -5.41
N LEU A 50 -4.65 22.90 -4.97
CA LEU A 50 -5.60 22.94 -3.86
C LEU A 50 -4.93 23.41 -2.57
N VAL A 51 -3.72 22.95 -2.29
CA VAL A 51 -2.96 23.36 -1.10
C VAL A 51 -2.59 24.83 -1.19
N THR A 52 -2.14 25.31 -2.35
CA THR A 52 -1.86 26.74 -2.55
C THR A 52 -3.11 27.61 -2.32
N GLN A 53 -4.26 27.22 -2.85
CA GLN A 53 -5.52 27.95 -2.63
C GLN A 53 -5.91 27.96 -1.16
N LYS A 54 -5.69 26.86 -0.44
CA LYS A 54 -5.95 26.76 0.99
C LYS A 54 -5.03 27.68 1.80
N ILE A 55 -3.73 27.71 1.50
CA ILE A 55 -2.76 28.61 2.15
C ILE A 55 -3.17 30.08 1.93
N LYS A 56 -3.44 30.47 0.68
CA LYS A 56 -3.86 31.85 0.34
C LYS A 56 -5.16 32.27 1.02
N ARG A 57 -6.10 31.33 1.21
CA ARG A 57 -7.35 31.61 1.95
C ARG A 57 -7.13 31.78 3.45
N SER A 58 -6.24 30.98 4.03
CA SER A 58 -5.91 31.05 5.46
C SER A 58 -5.03 32.25 5.81
N HIS A 59 -4.20 32.71 4.87
CA HIS A 59 -3.27 33.82 5.03
C HIS A 59 -3.34 34.81 3.86
N PRO A 60 -4.42 35.62 3.75
CA PRO A 60 -4.62 36.55 2.64
C PRO A 60 -3.53 37.63 2.54
N GLU A 61 -2.91 37.98 3.65
CA GLU A 61 -1.88 39.01 3.78
C GLU A 61 -0.47 38.55 3.40
N TRP A 62 -0.26 37.25 3.20
CA TRP A 62 1.05 36.71 2.87
C TRP A 62 1.49 37.07 1.46
N SER A 63 2.78 37.34 1.30
CA SER A 63 3.40 37.49 -0.01
C SER A 63 3.41 36.15 -0.75
N ASN A 64 3.54 36.19 -2.09
CA ASN A 64 3.68 34.96 -2.87
C ASN A 64 4.89 34.11 -2.42
N ASP A 65 5.98 34.74 -1.99
CA ASP A 65 7.17 34.03 -1.50
C ASP A 65 6.87 33.25 -0.23
N GLN A 66 6.12 33.84 0.72
CA GLN A 66 5.69 33.17 1.94
C GLN A 66 4.75 31.99 1.65
N VAL A 67 3.86 32.14 0.66
CA VAL A 67 2.98 31.05 0.21
C VAL A 67 3.78 29.90 -0.41
N ILE A 68 4.81 30.20 -1.21
CA ILE A 68 5.68 29.20 -1.83
C ILE A 68 6.48 28.45 -0.76
N GLU A 69 7.07 29.16 0.21
CA GLU A 69 7.82 28.53 1.31
C GLU A 69 6.96 27.57 2.14
N GLU A 70 5.72 27.96 2.45
CA GLU A 70 4.79 27.11 3.20
C GLU A 70 4.29 25.93 2.36
N LEU A 71 4.06 26.12 1.06
CA LEU A 71 3.73 25.02 0.14
C LEU A 71 4.85 23.97 0.14
N ASP A 72 6.10 24.41 0.01
CA ASP A 72 7.29 23.54 0.04
C ASP A 72 7.46 22.82 1.38
N ARG A 73 7.08 23.48 2.48
CA ARG A 73 7.08 22.87 3.82
C ARG A 73 6.02 21.77 3.92
N GLN A 74 4.80 22.04 3.49
CA GLN A 74 3.71 21.06 3.52
C GLN A 74 3.97 19.88 2.58
N LYS A 75 4.57 20.13 1.42
CA LYS A 75 4.99 19.09 0.48
C LYS A 75 6.01 18.13 1.09
N ARG A 76 7.06 18.68 1.73
CA ARG A 76 8.05 17.86 2.46
C ARG A 76 7.44 17.08 3.64
N HIS A 77 6.49 17.68 4.34
CA HIS A 77 5.77 16.98 5.42
C HIS A 77 4.97 15.81 4.88
N TYR A 78 4.21 16.06 3.81
CA TYR A 78 3.41 15.06 3.13
C TYR A 78 4.24 13.88 2.62
N GLU A 79 5.36 14.16 1.94
CA GLU A 79 6.28 13.11 1.46
C GLU A 79 6.84 12.27 2.61
N ASN A 80 7.20 12.90 3.73
CA ASN A 80 7.67 12.18 4.91
C ASN A 80 6.57 11.29 5.52
N GLU A 81 5.35 11.80 5.68
CA GLU A 81 4.22 11.00 6.18
C GLU A 81 3.89 9.84 5.24
N LEU A 82 3.87 10.09 3.93
CA LEU A 82 3.67 9.05 2.92
C LEU A 82 4.73 7.96 3.05
N ARG A 83 6.01 8.33 3.18
CA ARG A 83 7.12 7.37 3.36
C ARG A 83 6.96 6.54 4.63
N VAL A 84 6.57 7.17 5.74
CA VAL A 84 6.33 6.47 7.01
C VAL A 84 5.16 5.50 6.88
N ASN A 85 4.04 5.95 6.31
CA ASN A 85 2.85 5.13 6.12
C ASN A 85 3.10 3.94 5.20
N LEU A 86 3.82 4.14 4.08
CA LEU A 86 4.23 3.06 3.19
C LEU A 86 5.11 2.04 3.90
N ARG A 87 6.06 2.49 4.73
CA ARG A 87 6.90 1.59 5.52
C ARG A 87 6.08 0.77 6.51
N ILE A 88 5.13 1.39 7.22
CA ILE A 88 4.25 0.69 8.15
C ILE A 88 3.38 -0.33 7.41
N ALA A 89 2.78 0.06 6.29
CA ALA A 89 1.98 -0.84 5.48
C ALA A 89 2.79 -2.05 4.99
N ALA A 90 4.01 -1.82 4.49
CA ALA A 90 4.91 -2.88 4.06
C ALA A 90 5.27 -3.85 5.19
N LEU A 91 5.59 -3.33 6.40
CA LEU A 91 5.88 -4.17 7.56
C LEU A 91 4.66 -5.02 7.96
N ASN A 92 3.47 -4.44 7.99
CA ASN A 92 2.24 -5.17 8.30
C ASN A 92 1.96 -6.27 7.26
N THR A 93 2.19 -5.99 5.97
CA THR A 93 2.04 -7.00 4.92
C THR A 93 3.06 -8.14 5.06
N ILE A 94 4.32 -7.85 5.42
CA ILE A 94 5.32 -8.88 5.70
C ILE A 94 4.87 -9.76 6.86
N GLU A 95 4.40 -9.16 7.97
CA GLU A 95 3.89 -9.90 9.13
C GLU A 95 2.70 -10.79 8.75
N GLU A 96 1.78 -10.31 7.91
CA GLU A 96 0.65 -11.10 7.43
C GLU A 96 1.11 -12.30 6.58
N ILE A 97 2.10 -12.11 5.71
CA ILE A 97 2.70 -13.21 4.91
C ILE A 97 3.36 -14.24 5.83
N GLU A 98 4.14 -13.82 6.83
CA GLU A 98 4.77 -14.72 7.80
C GLU A 98 3.73 -15.56 8.55
N ASN A 99 2.64 -14.94 9.00
CA ASN A 99 1.53 -15.62 9.65
C ASN A 99 0.84 -16.64 8.74
N LEU A 100 0.64 -16.32 7.46
CA LEU A 100 0.08 -17.24 6.47
C LEU A 100 1.00 -18.45 6.23
N ILE A 101 2.32 -18.23 6.16
CA ILE A 101 3.30 -19.32 6.02
C ILE A 101 3.26 -20.25 7.24
N ILE A 102 3.21 -19.69 8.46
CA ILE A 102 3.08 -20.49 9.69
C ILE A 102 1.80 -21.31 9.68
N SER A 103 0.66 -20.69 9.34
CA SER A 103 -0.64 -21.35 9.27
C SER A 103 -0.64 -22.51 8.26
N LEU A 104 -0.09 -22.28 7.06
CA LEU A 104 0.02 -23.31 6.02
C LEU A 104 0.88 -24.50 6.49
N ASN A 105 2.02 -24.23 7.12
CA ASN A 105 2.89 -25.28 7.65
C ASN A 105 2.20 -26.13 8.71
N ASN A 106 1.39 -25.52 9.58
CA ASN A 106 0.61 -26.25 10.57
C ASN A 106 -0.45 -27.15 9.90
N HIS A 107 -1.21 -26.62 8.94
CA HIS A 107 -2.19 -27.42 8.18
C HIS A 107 -1.54 -28.60 7.46
N ILE A 108 -0.35 -28.42 6.86
CA ILE A 108 0.40 -29.50 6.22
C ILE A 108 0.82 -30.57 7.25
N ARG A 109 1.28 -30.16 8.43
CA ARG A 109 1.67 -31.10 9.50
C ARG A 109 0.48 -31.92 9.99
N GLU A 110 -0.65 -31.27 10.27
CA GLU A 110 -1.88 -31.95 10.69
C GLU A 110 -2.36 -32.93 9.62
N TRP A 111 -2.38 -32.51 8.36
CA TRP A 111 -2.74 -33.37 7.25
C TRP A 111 -1.84 -34.61 7.17
N LYS A 112 -0.53 -34.46 7.34
CA LYS A 112 0.41 -35.60 7.36
C LYS A 112 0.10 -36.56 8.50
N VAL A 113 -0.16 -36.07 9.71
CA VAL A 113 -0.51 -36.93 10.86
C VAL A 113 -1.81 -37.72 10.61
N MET A 114 -2.77 -37.13 9.90
CA MET A 114 -4.04 -37.78 9.62
C MET A 114 -4.01 -38.78 8.46
N ASN A 115 -3.04 -38.68 7.54
CA ASN A 115 -3.06 -39.40 6.26
C ASN A 115 -1.78 -40.20 5.95
N LEU A 116 -0.76 -40.14 6.81
CA LEU A 116 0.47 -40.94 6.76
C LEU A 116 0.68 -41.66 8.10
#